data_AF-A0AAV7KN70-F1
#
_entry.id   AF-A0AAV7KN70-F1
#
_cell.length_a   1.000
_cell.length_b   1.000
_cell.length_c   1.000
_cell.angle_alpha   90.00
_cell.angle_beta   90.00
_cell.angle_gamma   90.00
#
_symmetry.space_group_name_H-M   'P 1'
#
loop_
_entity.id
_entity.type
_entity.pdbx_description
1 polymer ?
#
loop_
_entity_poly.entity_id
_entity_poly.type
_entity_poly.pdbx_seq_one_letter_code
_entity_poly.pdbx_strand_id
1 'polypeptide(L)'
;MHIIHISFFLLLTLFIVYSQSADCDTDQNCTSTLLNFNASNQSVKCLANRCTCEDATCFIFNSNTSNSTDSCVLNTQCYQYSFSLGHCESTARNRLTALLLQIFIGVLGAANFYIGRIDLGIGQLFLFMVLLIFPLIGEILHCGLESSLKSNSDSEGKKLSWVMAIIVVLCISLFVFSIVSSWWIADVVIFAINTRTDLNGCILS
;
A
#
# COMPACT_ATOMS: atom_id res chain seq x y z
N MET A 1 -8.61 8.44 27.78
CA MET A 1 -8.12 7.05 27.68
C MET A 1 -9.24 6.17 27.11
N HIS A 2 -9.56 6.34 25.82
CA HIS A 2 -10.71 5.68 25.16
C HIS A 2 -10.49 5.46 23.64
N ILE A 3 -9.24 5.29 23.18
CA ILE A 3 -8.90 5.11 21.75
C ILE A 3 -8.08 3.83 21.54
N ILE A 4 -8.39 2.75 22.27
CA ILE A 4 -7.69 1.45 22.14
C ILE A 4 -8.62 0.34 21.64
N HIS A 5 -9.95 0.56 21.58
CA HIS A 5 -10.90 -0.52 21.30
C HIS A 5 -11.27 -0.75 19.82
N ILE A 6 -10.84 0.10 18.88
CA ILE A 6 -11.27 -0.02 17.47
C ILE A 6 -10.30 -0.88 16.61
N SER A 7 -9.06 -1.09 17.05
CA SER A 7 -8.09 -1.89 16.28
C SER A 7 -8.26 -3.41 16.38
N PHE A 8 -9.08 -3.92 17.32
CA PHE A 8 -9.23 -5.37 17.50
C PHE A 8 -10.31 -5.98 16.58
N PHE A 9 -11.24 -5.17 16.06
CA PHE A 9 -12.34 -5.65 15.23
C PHE A 9 -12.02 -5.76 13.73
N LEU A 10 -10.95 -5.09 13.26
CA LEU A 10 -10.48 -5.17 11.87
C LEU A 10 -9.56 -6.38 11.60
N LEU A 11 -9.18 -7.13 12.64
CA LEU A 11 -8.42 -8.38 12.54
C LEU A 11 -9.31 -9.60 12.22
N LEU A 12 -10.63 -9.44 12.17
CA LEU A 12 -11.57 -10.55 11.97
C LEU A 12 -12.07 -10.72 10.52
N THR A 13 -11.76 -9.80 9.62
CA THR A 13 -12.01 -9.98 8.17
C THR A 13 -10.73 -10.38 7.44
N LEU A 14 -10.00 -11.31 8.05
CA LEU A 14 -9.18 -12.28 7.32
C LEU A 14 -10.10 -12.94 6.29
N PHE A 15 -10.11 -12.39 5.09
CA PHE A 15 -10.57 -13.06 3.89
C PHE A 15 -9.72 -14.32 3.73
N ILE A 16 -10.17 -15.40 4.35
CA ILE A 16 -9.77 -16.74 3.94
C ILE A 16 -10.50 -16.94 2.62
N VAL A 17 -9.84 -16.55 1.52
CA VAL A 17 -10.18 -17.09 0.20
C VAL A 17 -9.81 -18.57 0.30
N TYR A 18 -10.79 -19.37 0.71
CA TYR A 18 -10.70 -20.81 0.73
C TYR A 18 -10.73 -21.24 -0.74
N SER A 19 -9.57 -21.34 -1.38
CA SER A 19 -9.46 -22.03 -2.66
C SER A 19 -9.80 -23.50 -2.40
N GLN A 20 -10.98 -23.93 -2.87
CA GLN A 20 -11.34 -25.35 -2.87
C GLN A 20 -10.42 -26.04 -3.88
N SER A 21 -9.34 -26.64 -3.40
CA SER A 21 -8.50 -27.53 -4.19
C SER A 21 -9.07 -28.93 -4.13
N ALA A 22 -9.21 -29.60 -5.27
CA ALA A 22 -9.55 -31.01 -5.31
C ALA A 22 -8.40 -31.84 -4.72
N ASP A 23 -8.74 -32.82 -3.88
CA ASP A 23 -7.77 -33.78 -3.34
C ASP A 23 -7.36 -34.76 -4.45
N CYS A 24 -6.07 -35.08 -4.52
CA CYS A 24 -5.51 -36.02 -5.48
C CYS A 24 -4.51 -36.97 -4.82
N ASP A 25 -4.41 -38.20 -5.31
CA ASP A 25 -3.38 -39.16 -4.89
C ASP A 25 -2.28 -39.30 -5.97
N THR A 26 -2.62 -39.02 -7.23
CA THR A 26 -1.70 -39.10 -8.36
C THR A 26 -2.00 -37.99 -9.37
N ASP A 27 -1.02 -37.66 -10.23
CA ASP A 27 -1.18 -36.67 -11.31
C ASP A 27 -2.32 -37.03 -12.28
N GLN A 28 -2.66 -38.32 -12.40
CA GLN A 28 -3.75 -38.79 -13.26
C GLN A 28 -5.14 -38.38 -12.72
N ASN A 29 -5.28 -38.19 -11.41
CA ASN A 29 -6.52 -37.74 -10.79
C ASN A 29 -6.82 -36.27 -11.08
N CYS A 30 -5.82 -35.49 -11.50
CA CYS A 30 -5.95 -34.08 -11.85
C CYS A 30 -6.29 -33.85 -13.33
N THR A 31 -7.03 -34.78 -13.94
CA THR A 31 -7.12 -34.93 -15.40
C THR A 31 -7.64 -33.67 -16.09
N SER A 32 -6.83 -33.15 -17.00
CA SER A 32 -6.96 -31.83 -17.61
C SER A 32 -7.89 -31.83 -18.83
N THR A 33 -8.95 -31.02 -18.79
CA THR A 33 -9.53 -30.52 -20.04
C THR A 33 -8.70 -29.31 -20.45
N LEU A 34 -7.80 -29.52 -21.42
CA LEU A 34 -6.86 -28.53 -21.91
C LEU A 34 -7.57 -27.24 -22.35
N LEU A 35 -6.98 -26.14 -21.90
CA LEU A 35 -7.35 -24.76 -22.14
C LEU A 35 -7.79 -24.47 -23.59
N ASN A 36 -8.81 -23.63 -23.72
CA ASN A 36 -9.19 -23.00 -24.99
C ASN A 36 -8.22 -21.88 -25.43
N PHE A 37 -6.97 -21.94 -24.96
CA PHE A 37 -5.86 -21.10 -25.37
C PHE A 37 -4.80 -22.02 -25.98
N ASN A 38 -4.24 -21.63 -27.13
CA ASN A 38 -3.18 -22.33 -27.88
C ASN A 38 -1.85 -22.56 -27.11
N ALA A 39 -1.86 -22.58 -25.78
CA ALA A 39 -0.73 -22.97 -24.93
C ALA A 39 -0.83 -24.49 -24.65
N SER A 40 -0.42 -25.29 -25.62
CA SER A 40 -0.61 -26.75 -25.65
C SER A 40 0.17 -27.57 -24.62
N ASN A 41 0.95 -26.94 -23.72
CA ASN A 41 1.99 -27.65 -22.96
C ASN A 41 1.88 -27.50 -21.42
N GLN A 42 0.76 -27.02 -20.88
CA GLN A 42 0.65 -26.86 -19.43
C GLN A 42 0.02 -28.08 -18.77
N SER A 43 0.80 -28.71 -17.86
CA SER A 43 0.39 -29.88 -17.11
C SER A 43 -0.12 -29.49 -15.71
N VAL A 44 -1.17 -30.18 -15.26
CA VAL A 44 -1.63 -30.14 -13.86
C VAL A 44 -0.89 -31.25 -13.11
N LYS A 45 -0.32 -30.93 -11.94
CA LYS A 45 0.42 -31.86 -11.10
C LYS A 45 -0.21 -31.97 -9.73
N CYS A 46 -0.18 -33.16 -9.16
CA CYS A 46 -0.60 -33.42 -7.79
C CYS A 46 0.56 -33.14 -6.84
N LEU A 47 0.47 -32.07 -6.07
CA LEU A 47 1.47 -31.69 -5.08
C LEU A 47 0.83 -31.64 -3.69
N ALA A 48 1.36 -32.40 -2.74
CA ALA A 48 0.84 -32.49 -1.37
C ALA A 48 -0.68 -32.82 -1.31
N ASN A 49 -1.07 -33.84 -2.07
CA ASN A 49 -2.45 -34.30 -2.25
C ASN A 49 -3.42 -33.25 -2.82
N ARG A 50 -2.91 -32.22 -3.52
CA ARG A 50 -3.74 -31.19 -4.15
C ARG A 50 -3.34 -30.97 -5.60
N CYS A 51 -4.33 -30.81 -6.48
CA CYS A 51 -4.06 -30.45 -7.87
C CYS A 51 -3.55 -29.00 -7.95
N THR A 52 -2.40 -28.82 -8.59
CA THR A 52 -1.73 -27.53 -8.79
C THR A 52 -1.24 -27.41 -10.23
N CYS A 53 -1.15 -26.18 -10.75
CA CYS A 53 -0.58 -25.94 -12.07
C CYS A 53 0.95 -26.00 -12.00
N GLU A 54 1.61 -26.56 -13.01
CA GLU A 54 3.09 -26.67 -13.06
C GLU A 54 3.81 -25.32 -12.84
N ASP A 55 3.18 -24.22 -13.30
CA ASP A 55 3.55 -22.84 -12.98
C ASP A 55 2.48 -22.15 -12.12
N ALA A 56 2.34 -22.59 -10.87
CA ALA A 56 1.38 -22.05 -9.90
C ALA A 56 1.55 -20.54 -9.62
N THR A 57 2.66 -19.93 -10.04
CA THR A 57 2.85 -18.48 -9.97
C THR A 57 1.93 -17.74 -10.94
N CYS A 58 1.73 -18.29 -12.14
CA CYS A 58 1.07 -17.61 -13.25
C CYS A 58 -0.34 -18.13 -13.53
N PHE A 59 -0.63 -19.38 -13.14
CA PHE A 59 -1.90 -20.04 -13.41
C PHE A 59 -2.63 -20.37 -12.11
N ILE A 60 -3.93 -20.06 -12.08
CA ILE A 60 -4.84 -20.40 -11.00
C ILE A 60 -5.61 -21.65 -11.42
N PHE A 61 -5.69 -22.60 -10.50
CA PHE A 61 -6.57 -23.75 -10.65
C PHE A 61 -8.03 -23.32 -10.51
N ASN A 62 -8.81 -23.50 -11.57
CA ASN A 62 -10.24 -23.24 -11.62
C ASN A 62 -11.00 -24.58 -11.65
N SER A 63 -11.63 -24.91 -10.52
CA SER A 63 -12.52 -26.08 -10.41
C SER A 63 -13.96 -25.60 -10.50
N ASN A 64 -14.58 -25.80 -11.67
CA ASN A 64 -16.00 -25.54 -11.86
C ASN A 64 -16.80 -26.80 -11.48
N THR A 65 -17.34 -26.79 -10.27
CA THR A 65 -18.14 -27.89 -9.67
C THR A 65 -19.36 -28.29 -10.49
N SER A 66 -19.83 -27.45 -11.42
CA SER A 66 -20.99 -27.75 -12.26
C SER A 66 -20.68 -28.60 -13.50
N ASN A 67 -19.42 -28.61 -14.00
CA ASN A 67 -19.08 -29.26 -15.28
C ASN A 67 -17.86 -30.20 -15.23
N SER A 68 -17.25 -30.46 -14.07
CA SER A 68 -16.13 -31.42 -13.91
C SER A 68 -14.95 -31.20 -14.86
N THR A 69 -14.75 -29.95 -15.31
CA THR A 69 -13.57 -29.55 -16.08
C THR A 69 -12.67 -28.74 -15.17
N ASP A 70 -11.71 -29.41 -14.56
CA ASP A 70 -10.63 -28.76 -13.83
C ASP A 70 -9.64 -28.16 -14.85
N SER A 71 -9.38 -26.86 -14.73
CA SER A 71 -8.55 -26.14 -15.70
C SER A 71 -7.63 -25.12 -15.02
N CYS A 72 -6.43 -24.94 -15.58
CA CYS A 72 -5.48 -23.92 -15.14
C CYS A 72 -5.72 -22.62 -15.92
N VAL A 73 -6.31 -21.61 -15.32
CA VAL A 73 -6.57 -20.32 -15.97
C VAL A 73 -5.44 -19.33 -15.65
N LEU A 74 -4.98 -18.59 -16.66
CA LEU A 74 -3.98 -17.53 -16.46
C LEU A 74 -4.51 -16.50 -15.46
N ASN A 75 -3.72 -16.18 -14.43
CA ASN A 75 -3.99 -15.04 -13.56
C ASN A 75 -3.63 -13.75 -14.29
N THR A 76 -4.49 -13.31 -15.20
CA THR A 76 -4.29 -12.13 -16.04
C THR A 76 -4.11 -10.84 -15.25
N GLN A 77 -4.41 -10.84 -13.94
CA GLN A 77 -4.25 -9.66 -13.09
C GLN A 77 -2.76 -9.37 -12.77
N CYS A 78 -1.92 -10.39 -12.68
CA CYS A 78 -0.53 -10.24 -12.22
C CYS A 78 0.52 -10.73 -13.20
N TYR A 79 0.11 -11.43 -14.25
CA TYR A 79 1.03 -12.04 -15.20
C TYR A 79 0.55 -11.85 -16.63
N GLN A 80 1.52 -11.61 -17.51
CA GLN A 80 1.34 -11.65 -18.95
C GLN A 80 2.14 -12.84 -19.51
N TYR A 81 1.47 -13.73 -20.24
CA TYR A 81 2.16 -14.86 -20.87
C TYR A 81 2.78 -14.44 -22.21
N SER A 82 4.10 -14.60 -22.35
CA SER A 82 4.80 -14.32 -23.61
C SER A 82 5.00 -15.60 -24.40
N PHE A 83 4.24 -15.76 -25.49
CA PHE A 83 4.30 -16.96 -26.34
C PHE A 83 5.68 -17.16 -26.99
N SER A 84 6.41 -16.07 -27.29
CA SER A 84 7.70 -16.13 -27.95
C SER A 84 8.84 -16.65 -27.05
N LEU A 85 8.73 -16.43 -25.73
CA LEU A 85 9.76 -16.86 -24.77
C LEU A 85 9.31 -18.02 -23.87
N GLY A 86 8.07 -18.49 -24.01
CA GLY A 86 7.54 -19.63 -23.26
C GLY A 86 7.47 -19.43 -21.75
N HIS A 87 7.51 -18.19 -21.25
CA HIS A 87 7.43 -17.88 -19.81
C HIS A 87 6.43 -16.76 -19.53
N CYS A 88 6.03 -16.66 -18.27
CA CYS A 88 5.21 -15.58 -17.77
C CYS A 88 6.07 -14.40 -17.30
N GLU A 89 5.73 -13.20 -17.77
CA GLU A 89 6.27 -11.96 -17.26
C GLU A 89 5.36 -11.44 -16.16
N SER A 90 5.94 -11.17 -14.99
CA SER A 90 5.20 -10.56 -13.88
C SER A 90 5.00 -9.07 -14.16
N THR A 91 3.76 -8.61 -14.12
CA THR A 91 3.46 -7.17 -14.16
C THR A 91 3.59 -6.52 -12.79
N ALA A 92 3.91 -7.30 -11.75
CA ALA A 92 4.08 -6.79 -10.40
C ALA A 92 5.20 -5.75 -10.35
N ARG A 93 4.97 -4.68 -9.60
CA ARG A 93 5.96 -3.64 -9.37
C ARG A 93 7.06 -4.12 -8.43
N ASN A 94 8.28 -3.61 -8.63
CA ASN A 94 9.44 -4.01 -7.83
C ASN A 94 9.35 -3.42 -6.41
N ARG A 95 9.42 -4.29 -5.40
CA ARG A 95 9.36 -3.91 -3.99
C ARG A 95 10.52 -3.03 -3.57
N LEU A 96 11.74 -3.34 -4.02
CA LEU A 96 12.92 -2.57 -3.65
C LEU A 96 12.80 -1.13 -4.17
N THR A 97 12.32 -0.97 -5.40
CA THR A 97 12.05 0.34 -5.99
C THR A 97 11.02 1.09 -5.16
N ALA A 98 9.86 0.48 -4.86
CA ALA A 98 8.83 1.12 -4.03
C ALA A 98 9.36 1.54 -2.64
N LEU A 99 10.15 0.68 -2.00
CA LEU A 99 10.75 0.95 -0.68
C LEU A 99 11.77 2.10 -0.73
N LEU A 100 12.64 2.13 -1.75
CA LEU A 100 13.58 3.24 -1.94
C LEU A 100 12.83 4.55 -2.19
N LEU A 101 11.80 4.54 -3.05
CA LEU A 101 10.94 5.70 -3.26
C LEU A 101 10.27 6.17 -1.96
N GLN A 102 9.85 5.24 -1.10
CA GLN A 102 9.24 5.60 0.18
C GLN A 102 10.26 6.23 1.15
N ILE A 103 11.50 5.75 1.17
CA ILE A 103 12.55 6.27 2.06
C ILE A 103 12.99 7.67 1.62
N PHE A 104 13.25 7.88 0.32
CA PHE A 104 13.82 9.14 -0.16
C PHE A 104 12.76 10.21 -0.45
N ILE A 105 11.60 9.82 -0.97
CA ILE A 105 10.58 10.75 -1.49
C ILE A 105 9.17 10.33 -1.02
N GLY A 106 9.07 9.47 0.02
CA GLY A 106 7.79 8.97 0.50
C GLY A 106 6.93 10.02 1.20
N VAL A 107 7.53 11.11 1.68
CA VAL A 107 6.77 12.24 2.23
C VAL A 107 5.90 12.91 1.16
N LEU A 108 6.29 12.84 -0.12
CA LEU A 108 5.49 13.31 -1.26
C LEU A 108 4.53 12.24 -1.81
N GLY A 109 4.57 11.02 -1.27
CA GLY A 109 3.77 9.89 -1.74
C GLY A 109 4.25 9.21 -3.02
N ALA A 110 5.52 9.39 -3.39
CA ALA A 110 6.08 8.84 -4.62
C ALA A 110 5.97 7.30 -4.71
N ALA A 111 6.14 6.57 -3.60
CA ALA A 111 5.97 5.12 -3.57
C ALA A 111 4.52 4.70 -3.84
N ASN A 112 3.55 5.45 -3.30
CA ASN A 112 2.13 5.20 -3.51
C ASN A 112 1.71 5.46 -4.96
N PHE A 113 2.25 6.52 -5.59
CA PHE A 113 2.06 6.75 -7.02
C PHE A 113 2.70 5.65 -7.88
N TYR A 114 3.88 5.17 -7.52
CA TYR A 114 4.56 4.08 -8.23
C TYR A 114 3.74 2.78 -8.27
N ILE A 115 3.09 2.42 -7.16
CA ILE A 115 2.21 1.24 -7.08
C ILE A 115 0.79 1.51 -7.61
N GLY A 116 0.51 2.70 -8.15
CA GLY A 116 -0.78 3.08 -8.73
C GLY A 116 -1.86 3.47 -7.72
N ARG A 117 -1.55 3.60 -6.43
CA ARG A 117 -2.50 4.04 -5.38
C ARG A 117 -2.48 5.57 -5.24
N ILE A 118 -3.16 6.22 -6.17
CA ILE A 118 -3.20 7.69 -6.31
C ILE A 118 -3.87 8.35 -5.10
N ASP A 119 -4.91 7.71 -4.54
CA ASP A 119 -5.64 8.16 -3.36
C ASP A 119 -4.71 8.38 -2.15
N LEU A 120 -3.88 7.40 -1.83
CA LEU A 120 -2.93 7.47 -0.72
C LEU A 120 -1.80 8.47 -1.00
N GLY A 121 -1.34 8.54 -2.25
CA GLY A 121 -0.33 9.51 -2.68
C GLY A 121 -0.81 10.96 -2.56
N ILE A 122 -2.06 11.25 -2.96
CA ILE A 122 -2.67 12.58 -2.80
C ILE A 122 -2.78 12.96 -1.31
N GLY A 123 -3.17 12.01 -0.45
CA GLY A 123 -3.25 12.25 0.99
C GLY A 123 -1.90 12.67 1.60
N GLN A 124 -0.82 11.99 1.20
CA GLN A 124 0.53 12.34 1.66
C GLN A 124 1.00 13.69 1.11
N LEU A 125 0.74 13.98 -0.16
CA LEU A 125 1.07 15.25 -0.77
C LEU A 125 0.34 16.42 -0.09
N PHE A 126 -0.94 16.25 0.23
CA PHE A 126 -1.73 17.25 0.97
C PHE A 126 -1.14 17.50 2.37
N LEU A 127 -0.84 16.44 3.11
CA LEU A 127 -0.22 16.57 4.44
C LEU A 127 1.14 17.25 4.40
N PHE A 128 1.94 16.96 3.37
CA PHE A 128 3.21 17.63 3.17
C PHE A 128 3.03 19.14 2.90
N MET A 129 2.06 19.51 2.06
CA MET A 129 1.74 20.92 1.80
C MET A 129 1.30 21.65 3.07
N VAL A 130 0.47 21.00 3.89
CA VAL A 130 0.09 21.54 5.21
C VAL A 130 1.32 21.79 6.06
N LEU A 131 2.23 20.82 6.15
CA LEU A 131 3.46 20.92 6.93
C LEU A 131 4.39 22.04 6.46
N LEU A 132 4.37 22.40 5.17
CA LEU A 132 5.11 23.55 4.63
C LEU A 132 4.43 24.90 4.88
N ILE A 133 3.10 24.96 4.85
CA ILE A 133 2.34 26.21 4.98
C ILE A 133 2.33 26.72 6.43
N PHE A 134 2.19 25.82 7.41
CA PHE A 134 2.13 26.20 8.83
C PHE A 134 3.34 27.01 9.34
N PRO A 135 4.60 26.63 9.08
CA PRO A 135 5.76 27.43 9.49
C PRO A 135 5.82 28.79 8.78
N LEU A 136 5.44 28.87 7.50
CA LEU A 136 5.38 30.15 6.77
C LEU A 136 4.38 31.12 7.41
N ILE A 137 3.20 30.63 7.83
CA ILE A 137 2.23 31.45 8.57
C ILE A 137 2.83 31.92 9.90
N GLY A 138 3.58 31.05 10.59
CA GLY A 138 4.29 31.39 11.82
C GLY A 138 5.31 32.52 11.62
N GLU A 139 6.12 32.46 10.56
CA GLU A 139 7.11 33.50 10.25
C GLU A 139 6.46 34.83 9.86
N ILE A 140 5.39 34.81 9.05
CA ILE A 140 4.65 36.02 8.68
C ILE A 140 4.03 36.66 9.93
N LEU A 141 3.44 35.86 10.82
CA LEU A 141 2.88 36.34 12.08
C LEU A 141 3.97 36.94 12.98
N HIS A 142 5.15 36.32 13.02
CA HIS A 142 6.29 36.81 13.80
C HIS A 142 6.79 38.17 13.28
N CYS A 143 7.00 38.30 11.96
CA CYS A 143 7.50 39.53 11.34
C CYS A 143 6.49 40.70 11.39
N GLY A 144 5.21 40.42 11.15
CA GLY A 144 4.15 41.43 11.27
C GLY A 144 3.95 41.92 12.71
N LEU A 145 4.35 41.11 13.69
CA LEU A 145 4.20 41.41 15.10
C LEU A 145 5.36 42.24 15.67
N GLU A 146 6.60 41.94 15.27
CA GLU A 146 7.79 42.67 15.73
C GLU A 146 7.69 44.17 15.39
N SER A 147 7.19 44.46 14.20
CA SER A 147 6.93 45.82 13.72
C SER A 147 5.82 46.54 14.50
N SER A 148 4.82 45.80 15.01
CA SER A 148 3.72 46.37 15.83
C SER A 148 4.12 46.61 17.30
N LEU A 149 4.96 45.74 17.87
CA LEU A 149 5.45 45.85 19.25
C LEU A 149 6.44 47.01 19.46
N LYS A 150 7.23 47.38 18.44
CA LYS A 150 8.20 48.49 18.52
C LYS A 150 7.53 49.87 18.65
N SER A 151 6.24 49.98 18.36
CA SER A 151 5.50 51.24 18.32
C SER A 151 4.74 51.62 19.61
N ASN A 152 4.63 50.74 20.61
CA ASN A 152 3.86 51.03 21.84
C ASN A 152 4.57 50.52 23.10
N SER A 153 5.12 51.43 23.90
CA SER A 153 5.93 51.13 25.09
C SER A 153 5.13 50.89 26.39
N ASP A 154 3.81 50.70 26.32
CA ASP A 154 2.97 50.45 27.50
C ASP A 154 2.04 49.26 27.25
N SER A 155 2.40 48.08 27.76
CA SER A 155 1.48 47.00 28.17
C SER A 155 2.20 45.67 28.37
N GLU A 156 2.62 45.36 29.60
CA GLU A 156 3.10 44.02 29.98
C GLU A 156 2.08 42.91 29.65
N GLY A 157 0.78 43.21 29.72
CA GLY A 157 -0.29 42.25 29.38
C GLY A 157 -0.33 41.82 27.91
N LYS A 158 0.08 42.68 26.96
CA LYS A 158 0.10 42.31 25.54
C LYS A 158 1.25 41.34 25.24
N LYS A 159 2.41 41.51 25.88
CA LYS A 159 3.56 40.61 25.70
C LYS A 159 3.24 39.17 26.10
N LEU A 160 2.54 38.98 27.22
CA LEU A 160 2.15 37.64 27.68
C LEU A 160 1.17 36.94 26.72
N SER A 161 0.19 37.67 26.18
CA SER A 161 -0.78 37.10 25.23
C SER A 161 -0.12 36.59 23.94
N TRP A 162 0.91 37.27 23.44
CA TRP A 162 1.60 36.89 22.20
C TRP A 162 2.55 35.72 22.37
N VAL A 163 3.28 35.64 23.49
CA VAL A 163 4.11 34.48 23.82
C VAL A 163 3.25 33.22 23.87
N MET A 164 2.06 33.30 24.46
CA MET A 164 1.11 32.17 24.46
C MET A 164 0.66 31.78 23.04
N ALA A 165 0.41 32.75 22.15
CA ALA A 165 0.03 32.46 20.77
C ALA A 165 1.15 31.72 20.00
N ILE A 166 2.41 32.14 20.16
CA ILE A 166 3.57 31.47 19.54
C ILE A 166 3.70 30.03 20.07
N ILE A 167 3.58 29.84 21.38
CA ILE A 167 3.64 28.51 22.00
C ILE A 167 2.54 27.61 21.43
N VAL A 168 1.31 28.12 21.29
CA VAL A 168 0.19 27.35 20.72
C VAL A 168 0.47 26.95 19.27
N VAL A 169 0.99 27.86 18.44
CA VAL A 169 1.35 27.55 17.04
C VAL A 169 2.46 26.50 16.95
N LEU A 170 3.47 26.59 17.82
CA LEU A 170 4.53 25.59 17.91
C LEU A 170 4.00 24.22 18.34
N CYS A 171 3.12 24.18 19.35
CA CYS A 171 2.48 22.94 19.80
C CYS A 171 1.64 22.29 18.69
N ILE A 172 0.87 23.08 17.93
CA ILE A 172 0.08 22.58 16.80
C ILE A 172 1.01 22.02 15.71
N SER A 173 2.07 22.74 15.36
CA SER A 173 3.04 22.31 14.36
C SER A 173 3.71 20.99 14.74
N LEU A 174 4.13 20.83 16.01
CA LEU A 174 4.71 19.59 16.53
C LEU A 174 3.72 18.44 16.51
N PHE A 175 2.45 18.70 16.85
CA PHE A 175 1.40 17.69 16.80
C PHE A 175 1.15 17.19 15.37
N VAL A 176 1.06 18.10 14.40
CA VAL A 176 0.92 17.75 12.97
C VAL A 176 2.13 16.96 12.49
N PHE A 177 3.34 17.40 12.84
CA PHE A 177 4.58 16.69 12.49
C PHE A 177 4.59 15.25 13.03
N SER A 178 4.14 15.03 14.28
CA SER A 178 4.01 13.70 14.87
C SER A 178 3.05 12.79 14.09
N ILE A 179 1.92 13.32 13.60
CA ILE A 179 0.96 12.55 12.81
C ILE A 179 1.57 12.16 11.46
N VAL A 180 2.18 13.10 10.75
CA VAL A 180 2.76 12.87 9.42
C VAL A 180 3.92 11.87 9.49
N SER A 181 4.81 12.02 10.47
CA SER A 181 5.91 11.09 10.71
C SER A 181 5.42 9.68 11.06
N SER A 182 4.37 9.57 11.89
CA SER A 182 3.79 8.26 12.23
C SER A 182 3.23 7.55 11.00
N TRP A 183 2.53 8.28 10.12
CA TRP A 183 2.05 7.73 8.85
C TRP A 183 3.23 7.30 7.98
N TRP A 184 4.23 8.17 7.79
CA TRP A 184 5.39 7.85 6.95
C TRP A 184 6.13 6.59 7.42
N ILE A 185 6.36 6.44 8.72
CA ILE A 185 6.97 5.24 9.32
C ILE A 185 6.09 4.01 9.10
N ALA A 186 4.78 4.12 9.29
CA ALA A 186 3.86 3.01 9.04
C ALA A 186 3.92 2.54 7.58
N ASP A 187 3.97 3.46 6.63
CA ASP A 187 4.12 3.11 5.21
C ASP A 187 5.47 2.43 4.94
N VAL A 188 6.59 2.92 5.51
CA VAL A 188 7.90 2.26 5.40
C VAL A 188 7.83 0.82 5.90
N VAL A 189 7.21 0.58 7.06
CA VAL A 189 7.06 -0.76 7.62
C VAL A 189 6.21 -1.64 6.70
N ILE A 190 5.09 -1.13 6.19
CA ILE A 190 4.21 -1.86 5.27
C ILE A 190 4.94 -2.30 3.99
N PHE A 191 5.73 -1.41 3.38
CA PHE A 191 6.58 -1.77 2.22
C PHE A 191 7.69 -2.75 2.61
N ALA A 192 8.24 -2.62 3.83
CA ALA A 192 9.27 -3.52 4.35
C ALA A 192 8.76 -4.93 4.67
N ILE A 193 7.47 -5.14 4.95
CA ILE A 193 6.90 -6.48 5.17
C ILE A 193 6.20 -7.06 3.94
N ASN A 194 6.18 -6.33 2.82
CA ASN A 194 5.55 -6.73 1.55
C ASN A 194 4.05 -7.07 1.67
N THR A 195 3.33 -6.43 2.59
CA THR A 195 1.87 -6.66 2.72
C THR A 195 1.05 -5.77 1.81
N ARG A 196 1.68 -4.84 1.09
CA ARG A 196 1.00 -3.91 0.20
C ARG A 196 0.87 -4.50 -1.20
N THR A 197 -0.33 -4.39 -1.76
CA THR A 197 -0.60 -4.73 -3.15
C THR A 197 -0.65 -3.47 -4.02
N ASP A 198 -0.27 -3.63 -5.29
CA ASP A 198 -0.45 -2.61 -6.30
C ASP A 198 -1.93 -2.37 -6.63
N LEU A 199 -2.19 -1.45 -7.57
CA LEU A 199 -3.54 -1.14 -8.05
C LEU A 199 -4.27 -2.36 -8.65
N ASN A 200 -3.53 -3.33 -9.19
CA ASN A 200 -4.07 -4.55 -9.78
C ASN A 200 -4.27 -5.66 -8.75
N GLY A 201 -3.94 -5.42 -7.48
CA GLY A 201 -4.04 -6.42 -6.41
C GLY A 201 -2.83 -7.36 -6.32
N CYS A 202 -1.76 -7.09 -7.07
CA CYS A 202 -0.57 -7.93 -7.10
C CYS A 202 0.39 -7.56 -5.98
N ILE A 203 1.00 -8.58 -5.39
CA ILE A 203 2.06 -8.43 -4.38
C ILE A 203 3.33 -7.94 -5.09
N LEU A 204 4.07 -7.03 -4.46
CA LEU A 204 5.32 -6.50 -5.03
C LEU A 204 6.39 -7.60 -5.07
N SER A 205 7.14 -7.65 -6.19
CA SER A 205 8.22 -8.63 -6.42
C SER A 205 9.54 -8.20 -5.79
#